data_AF-A0AAE1GLE5-F1
#
_entry.id   AF-A0AAE1GLE5-F1
#
_cell.length_a   1.000
_cell.length_b   1.000
_cell.length_c   1.000
_cell.angle_alpha   90.00
_cell.angle_beta   90.00
_cell.angle_gamma   90.00
#
_symmetry.space_group_name_H-M   'P 1'
#
loop_
_entity.id
_entity.type
_entity.pdbx_description
1 polymer ?
#
loop_
_entity_poly.entity_id
_entity_poly.type
_entity_poly.pdbx_seq_one_letter_code
_entity_poly.pdbx_strand_id
1 'polypeptide(L)'
;MEWDHEALLFHMNVRGLSKENMLYELREEVVIFLDSQQKADLHNKFQPECLQKTLAYLVDIFEALNAVNLKLQGKNINIIIHHDTIPAFMAKLHLWKCRIQQRNTASFRNLDSTLAHINLDSELKKQIVTHLSYLKLESRIHQILPRYRQQT
;
A
#
# COMPACT_ATOMS: atom_id res chain seq x y z
N MET A 1 -21.45 -12.89 -13.67
CA MET A 1 -21.49 -12.11 -12.42
C MET A 1 -20.06 -11.70 -12.04
N GLU A 2 -19.45 -10.77 -12.78
CA GLU A 2 -18.07 -10.30 -12.54
C GLU A 2 -18.00 -8.89 -11.94
N TRP A 3 -19.04 -8.09 -12.17
CA TRP A 3 -19.13 -6.70 -11.70
C TRP A 3 -19.18 -6.58 -10.17
N ASP A 4 -19.78 -7.56 -9.48
CA ASP A 4 -19.89 -7.55 -8.01
C ASP A 4 -18.53 -7.74 -7.33
N HIS A 5 -17.65 -8.58 -7.86
CA HIS A 5 -16.32 -8.81 -7.26
C HIS A 5 -15.40 -7.60 -7.42
N GLU A 6 -15.43 -6.96 -8.58
CA GLU A 6 -14.61 -5.78 -8.88
C GLU A 6 -15.10 -4.53 -8.12
N ALA A 7 -16.42 -4.38 -7.95
CA ALA A 7 -17.02 -3.34 -7.12
C ALA A 7 -16.77 -3.56 -5.61
N LEU A 8 -16.77 -4.81 -5.14
CA LEU A 8 -16.45 -5.13 -3.75
C LEU A 8 -14.97 -4.86 -3.41
N LEU A 9 -14.05 -5.23 -4.31
CA LEU A 9 -12.62 -4.91 -4.17
C LEU A 9 -12.40 -3.38 -4.17
N PHE A 10 -13.12 -2.63 -5.00
CA PHE A 10 -13.10 -1.17 -5.00
C PHE A 10 -13.55 -0.57 -3.67
N HIS A 11 -14.73 -0.96 -3.19
CA HIS A 11 -15.23 -0.43 -1.93
C HIS A 11 -14.35 -0.81 -0.75
N MET A 12 -13.75 -2.00 -0.76
CA MET A 12 -12.83 -2.43 0.28
C MET A 12 -11.52 -1.63 0.25
N ASN A 13 -10.92 -1.43 -0.94
CA ASN A 13 -9.67 -0.68 -1.08
C ASN A 13 -9.85 0.83 -0.82
N VAL A 14 -10.94 1.45 -1.31
CA VAL A 14 -11.23 2.87 -1.05
C VAL A 14 -11.59 3.12 0.41
N ARG A 15 -12.33 2.20 1.07
CA ARG A 15 -12.57 2.27 2.53
C ARG A 15 -11.33 1.93 3.36
N GLY A 16 -10.42 1.11 2.83
CA GLY A 16 -9.11 0.85 3.42
C GLY A 16 -8.32 2.14 3.46
N LEU A 17 -8.07 2.76 2.29
CA LEU A 17 -7.32 4.01 2.18
C LEU A 17 -7.86 5.12 3.06
N SER A 18 -9.18 5.32 3.08
CA SER A 18 -9.75 6.41 3.87
C SER A 18 -9.54 6.20 5.37
N LYS A 19 -9.49 4.95 5.83
CA LYS A 19 -9.18 4.61 7.21
C LYS A 19 -7.69 4.68 7.50
N GLU A 20 -6.84 4.18 6.61
CA GLU A 20 -5.37 4.19 6.76
C GLU A 20 -4.82 5.62 6.71
N ASN A 21 -5.27 6.44 5.75
CA ASN A 21 -4.92 7.87 5.69
C ASN A 21 -5.47 8.61 6.90
N MET A 22 -6.73 8.41 7.29
CA MET A 22 -7.27 9.05 8.49
C MET A 22 -6.48 8.67 9.75
N LEU A 23 -6.11 7.40 9.91
CA LEU A 23 -5.35 6.92 11.06
C LEU A 23 -3.91 7.45 11.06
N TYR A 24 -3.32 7.61 9.87
CA TYR A 24 -1.99 8.18 9.72
C TYR A 24 -1.97 9.70 9.94
N GLU A 25 -2.92 10.44 9.38
CA GLU A 25 -3.06 11.89 9.58
C GLU A 25 -3.34 12.21 11.05
N LEU A 26 -4.25 11.46 11.69
CA LEU A 26 -4.60 11.65 13.10
C LEU A 26 -3.66 10.94 14.08
N ARG A 27 -2.52 10.40 13.64
CA ARG A 27 -1.68 9.52 14.48
C ARG A 27 -1.18 10.22 15.74
N GLU A 28 -0.90 11.52 15.66
CA GLU A 28 -0.40 12.32 16.78
C GLU A 28 -1.54 12.65 17.75
N GLU A 29 -2.71 13.02 17.24
CA GLU A 29 -3.93 13.29 17.99
C GLU A 29 -4.46 12.02 18.69
N VAL A 30 -4.37 10.86 18.05
CA VAL A 30 -4.74 9.57 18.66
C VAL A 30 -3.81 9.24 19.83
N VAL A 31 -2.51 9.49 19.70
CA VAL A 31 -1.55 9.30 20.80
C VAL A 31 -1.87 10.24 21.97
N ILE A 32 -2.08 11.52 21.70
CA ILE A 32 -2.46 12.54 22.71
C ILE A 32 -3.78 12.17 23.39
N PHE A 33 -4.77 11.72 22.62
CA PHE A 33 -6.06 11.28 23.13
C PHE A 33 -5.91 10.07 24.06
N LEU A 34 -5.17 9.04 23.65
CA LEU A 34 -4.96 7.82 24.46
C LEU A 34 -4.25 8.12 25.78
N ASP A 35 -3.32 9.06 25.80
CA ASP A 35 -2.66 9.56 27.01
C ASP A 35 -3.65 10.28 27.93
N SER A 36 -4.48 11.17 27.37
CA SER A 36 -5.52 11.89 28.12
C SER A 36 -6.57 10.96 28.77
N GLN A 37 -6.84 9.81 28.15
CA GLN A 37 -7.78 8.79 28.64
C GLN A 37 -7.14 7.79 29.60
N GLN A 38 -5.86 7.97 29.98
CA GLN A 38 -5.08 7.06 30.82
C GLN A 38 -5.07 5.61 30.29
N LYS A 39 -5.16 5.42 28.97
CA LYS A 39 -5.14 4.11 28.31
C LYS A 39 -3.71 3.68 27.98
N ALA A 40 -2.87 3.57 29.02
CA ALA A 40 -1.45 3.25 28.89
C ALA A 40 -1.17 2.02 28.02
N ASP A 41 -1.99 0.96 28.13
CA ASP A 41 -1.84 -0.26 27.33
C ASP A 41 -2.02 -0.03 25.82
N LEU A 42 -2.92 0.88 25.43
CA LEU A 42 -3.16 1.24 24.03
C LEU A 42 -2.15 2.27 23.56
N HIS A 43 -1.86 3.26 24.40
CA HIS A 43 -0.82 4.27 24.15
C HIS A 43 0.52 3.60 23.83
N ASN A 44 0.97 2.65 24.65
CA ASN A 44 2.22 1.92 24.46
C ASN A 44 2.24 1.04 23.20
N LYS A 45 1.06 0.67 22.68
CA LYS A 45 0.92 -0.04 21.39
C LYS A 45 0.87 0.90 20.19
N PHE A 46 0.46 2.16 20.39
CA PHE A 46 0.29 3.16 19.33
C PHE A 46 1.49 4.11 19.15
N GLN A 47 2.23 4.34 20.23
CA GLN A 47 3.49 5.08 20.28
C GLN A 47 4.72 4.46 19.61
N PRO A 48 4.83 3.13 19.38
CA PRO A 48 6.07 2.57 18.85
C PRO A 48 6.41 3.27 17.54
N GLU A 49 7.62 3.80 17.44
CA GLU A 49 8.18 4.37 16.20
C GLU A 49 8.01 3.39 15.03
N CYS A 50 8.06 2.09 15.30
CA CYS A 50 7.77 1.02 14.34
C CYS A 50 6.35 1.09 13.77
N LEU A 51 5.33 1.39 14.58
CA LEU A 51 3.93 1.48 14.12
C LEU A 51 3.75 2.68 13.19
N GLN A 52 4.30 3.85 13.56
CA GLN A 52 4.21 5.04 12.74
C GLN A 52 4.86 4.84 11.37
N LYS A 53 6.06 4.25 11.32
CA LYS A 53 6.74 3.91 10.06
C LYS A 53 5.96 2.89 9.23
N THR A 54 5.34 1.91 9.90
CA THR A 54 4.49 0.91 9.23
C THR A 54 3.26 1.57 8.61
N LEU A 55 2.57 2.45 9.35
CA LEU A 55 1.42 3.19 8.83
C LEU A 55 1.81 4.11 7.67
N ALA A 56 2.94 4.80 7.76
CA ALA A 56 3.46 5.65 6.69
C ALA A 56 3.67 4.87 5.38
N TYR A 57 4.30 3.70 5.49
CA TYR A 57 4.47 2.79 4.36
C TYR A 57 3.13 2.32 3.79
N LEU A 58 2.18 1.95 4.66
CA LEU A 58 0.86 1.48 4.25
C LEU A 58 0.11 2.56 3.46
N VAL A 59 0.09 3.80 3.94
CA VAL A 59 -0.49 4.93 3.22
C VAL A 59 0.13 5.05 1.81
N ASP A 60 1.46 5.07 1.72
CA ASP A 60 2.14 5.22 0.43
C ASP A 60 1.81 4.08 -0.57
N ILE A 61 1.77 2.83 -0.11
CA ILE A 61 1.46 1.69 -1.01
C ILE A 61 -0.02 1.64 -1.39
N PHE A 62 -0.92 1.98 -0.46
CA PHE A 62 -2.34 2.01 -0.73
C PHE A 62 -2.71 3.15 -1.68
N GLU A 63 -2.13 4.35 -1.54
CA GLU A 63 -2.27 5.43 -2.53
C GLU A 63 -1.84 4.99 -3.93
N ALA A 64 -0.73 4.27 -4.03
CA ALA A 64 -0.26 3.74 -5.31
C ALA A 64 -1.22 2.69 -5.90
N LEU A 65 -1.76 1.80 -5.08
CA LEU A 65 -2.76 0.81 -5.47
C LEU A 65 -4.06 1.47 -5.93
N ASN A 66 -4.53 2.47 -5.20
CA ASN A 66 -5.75 3.21 -5.54
C ASN A 66 -5.58 3.97 -6.86
N ALA A 67 -4.42 4.59 -7.10
CA ALA A 67 -4.12 5.27 -8.36
C ALA A 67 -4.15 4.31 -9.56
N VAL A 68 -3.66 3.08 -9.40
CA VAL A 68 -3.77 2.03 -10.43
C VAL A 68 -5.22 1.61 -10.60
N ASN A 69 -5.95 1.38 -9.51
CA ASN A 69 -7.34 0.96 -9.54
C ASN A 69 -8.23 1.99 -10.27
N LEU A 70 -8.08 3.28 -9.96
CA LEU A 70 -8.80 4.36 -10.64
C LEU A 70 -8.46 4.42 -12.14
N LYS A 71 -7.21 4.20 -12.52
CA LYS A 71 -6.79 4.11 -13.93
C LYS A 71 -7.38 2.90 -14.66
N LEU A 72 -7.67 1.82 -13.95
CA LEU A 72 -8.30 0.61 -14.48
C LEU A 72 -9.85 0.65 -14.46
N GLN A 73 -10.45 1.67 -13.82
CA GLN A 73 -11.91 1.82 -13.74
C GLN A 73 -12.48 3.04 -14.49
N GLY A 74 -11.64 3.92 -15.03
CA GLY A 74 -12.07 5.06 -15.84
C GLY A 74 -12.96 4.66 -17.04
N LYS A 75 -14.01 5.44 -17.31
CA LYS A 75 -15.00 5.19 -18.38
C LYS A 75 -14.46 5.16 -19.82
N ASN A 76 -13.16 5.32 -20.03
CA ASN A 76 -12.51 5.48 -21.36
C ASN A 76 -11.22 4.66 -21.50
N ILE A 77 -11.10 3.55 -20.77
CA ILE A 77 -9.91 2.70 -20.84
C ILE A 77 -10.00 1.82 -22.09
N ASN A 78 -9.14 2.10 -23.06
CA ASN A 78 -8.94 1.20 -24.20
C ASN A 78 -8.08 0.00 -23.77
N ILE A 79 -8.21 -1.15 -24.44
CA ILE A 79 -7.51 -2.42 -24.13
C ILE A 79 -6.00 -2.21 -23.91
N ILE A 80 -5.41 -1.26 -24.63
CA ILE A 80 -3.99 -0.87 -24.54
C ILE A 80 -3.64 -0.32 -23.15
N ILE A 81 -4.48 0.55 -22.57
CA ILE A 81 -4.26 1.12 -21.23
C ILE A 81 -4.35 0.03 -20.16
N HIS A 82 -5.26 -0.93 -20.31
CA HIS A 82 -5.35 -2.09 -19.43
C HIS A 82 -4.07 -2.96 -19.50
N HIS A 83 -3.62 -3.23 -20.73
CA HIS A 83 -2.48 -4.10 -21.01
C HIS A 83 -1.15 -3.50 -20.53
N ASP A 84 -1.02 -2.17 -20.51
CA ASP A 84 0.23 -1.50 -20.11
C ASP A 84 0.26 -1.12 -18.62
N THR A 85 -0.90 -0.86 -17.99
CA THR A 85 -0.96 -0.34 -16.62
C THR A 85 -0.48 -1.35 -15.57
N ILE A 86 -0.92 -2.62 -15.67
CA ILE A 86 -0.54 -3.65 -14.68
C ILE A 86 0.96 -4.01 -14.80
N PRO A 87 1.53 -4.27 -16.00
CA PRO A 87 2.97 -4.48 -16.15
C PRO A 87 3.82 -3.29 -15.68
N ALA A 88 3.41 -2.05 -15.99
CA ALA A 88 4.09 -0.85 -15.51
C ALA A 88 4.08 -0.77 -13.97
N PHE A 89 2.96 -1.11 -13.33
CA PHE A 89 2.89 -1.14 -11.88
C PHE A 89 3.77 -2.25 -11.27
N MET A 90 3.81 -3.45 -11.88
CA MET A 90 4.73 -4.51 -11.43
C MET A 90 6.21 -4.11 -11.56
N ALA A 91 6.57 -3.39 -12.62
CA ALA A 91 7.92 -2.83 -12.77
C ALA A 91 8.22 -1.80 -11.68
N LYS A 92 7.24 -0.94 -11.35
CA LYS A 92 7.34 0.04 -10.25
C LYS A 92 7.53 -0.64 -8.90
N LEU A 93 6.74 -1.68 -8.56
CA LEU A 93 6.91 -2.46 -7.33
C LEU A 93 8.30 -3.12 -7.25
N HIS A 94 8.81 -3.60 -8.38
CA HIS A 94 10.17 -4.17 -8.43
C HIS A 94 11.25 -3.11 -8.14
N LEU A 95 11.16 -1.94 -8.78
CA LEU A 95 12.06 -0.82 -8.53
C LEU A 95 12.04 -0.39 -7.06
N TRP A 96 10.84 -0.28 -6.48
CA TRP A 96 10.65 0.09 -5.09
C TRP A 96 11.28 -0.92 -4.13
N LYS A 97 11.12 -2.22 -4.40
CA LYS A 97 11.81 -3.28 -3.66
C LYS A 97 13.33 -3.11 -3.72
N CYS A 98 13.91 -2.90 -4.90
CA CYS A 98 15.35 -2.71 -5.06
C CYS A 98 15.86 -1.49 -4.27
N ARG A 99 15.11 -0.38 -4.29
CA ARG A 99 15.44 0.82 -3.50
C ARG A 99 15.41 0.56 -2.00
N ILE A 100 14.38 -0.11 -1.48
CA ILE A 100 14.31 -0.47 -0.06
C ILE A 100 15.44 -1.42 0.35
N GLN A 101 15.83 -2.35 -0.53
CA GLN A 101 17.01 -3.19 -0.29
C GLN A 101 18.30 -2.37 -0.10
N GLN A 102 18.40 -1.21 -0.75
CA GLN A 102 19.48 -0.24 -0.61
C GLN A 102 19.22 0.81 0.49
N ARG A 103 18.19 0.63 1.33
CA ARG A 103 17.75 1.60 2.36
C ARG A 103 17.33 2.96 1.78
N ASN A 104 16.95 3.01 0.51
CA ASN A 104 16.43 4.20 -0.15
C ASN A 104 14.90 4.19 -0.08
N THR A 105 14.33 5.16 0.62
CA THR A 105 12.90 5.31 0.89
C THR A 105 12.22 6.37 0.04
N ALA A 106 12.94 7.05 -0.86
CA ALA A 106 12.44 8.15 -1.69
C ALA A 106 11.26 7.77 -2.63
N SER A 107 10.95 6.49 -2.76
CA SER A 107 9.75 6.00 -3.45
C SER A 107 8.45 6.15 -2.64
N PHE A 108 8.56 6.33 -1.33
CA PHE A 108 7.49 6.29 -0.33
C PHE A 108 7.52 7.61 0.44
N ARG A 109 6.66 8.57 0.07
CA ARG A 109 6.76 9.96 0.54
C ARG A 109 6.58 10.06 2.04
N ASN A 110 5.55 9.39 2.56
CA ASN A 110 5.21 9.42 3.97
C ASN A 110 6.29 8.70 4.78
N LEU A 111 6.70 7.51 4.33
CA LEU A 111 7.76 6.74 4.98
C LEU A 111 9.10 7.51 5.01
N ASP A 112 9.49 8.14 3.91
CA ASP A 112 10.72 8.93 3.80
C ASP A 112 10.69 10.12 4.77
N SER A 113 9.55 10.80 4.87
CA SER A 113 9.35 11.89 5.83
C SER A 113 9.43 11.41 7.29
N THR A 114 8.84 10.26 7.62
CA THR A 114 8.93 9.67 8.97
C THR A 114 10.35 9.25 9.33
N LEU A 115 11.15 8.85 8.34
CA LEU A 115 12.55 8.42 8.51
C LEU A 115 13.57 9.55 8.48
N ALA A 116 13.18 10.79 8.15
CA ALA A 116 14.09 11.95 8.16
C ALA A 116 14.81 12.15 9.51
N HIS A 117 14.24 11.61 10.59
CA HIS A 117 14.79 11.69 11.94
C HIS A 117 15.39 10.36 12.46
N ILE A 118 15.19 9.22 11.77
CA ILE A 118 15.52 7.87 12.27
C ILE A 118 15.84 6.90 11.11
N ASN A 119 16.77 5.97 11.31
CA ASN A 119 17.08 4.94 10.32
C ASN A 119 15.94 3.92 10.09
N LEU A 120 15.87 3.39 8.86
CA LEU A 120 15.07 2.22 8.52
C LEU A 120 15.63 0.98 9.23
N ASP A 121 14.88 0.41 10.18
CA ASP A 121 15.31 -0.79 10.89
C ASP A 121 15.26 -2.02 9.99
N SER A 122 16.06 -3.04 10.34
CA SER A 122 16.24 -4.24 9.53
C SER A 122 14.96 -5.08 9.41
N GLU A 123 14.10 -5.05 10.43
CA GLU A 123 12.88 -5.84 10.46
C GLU A 123 11.79 -5.21 9.59
N LEU A 124 11.54 -3.91 9.73
CA LEU A 124 10.62 -3.18 8.86
C LEU A 124 11.05 -3.24 7.39
N LYS A 125 12.36 -3.12 7.11
CA LYS A 125 12.91 -3.32 5.76
C LYS A 125 12.50 -4.69 5.19
N LYS A 126 12.65 -5.76 5.98
CA LYS A 126 12.30 -7.14 5.59
C LYS A 126 10.80 -7.28 5.35
N GLN A 127 9.97 -6.66 6.20
CA GLN A 127 8.51 -6.67 6.05
C GLN A 127 8.08 -5.97 4.76
N ILE A 128 8.61 -4.78 4.47
CA ILE A 128 8.33 -4.04 3.23
C ILE A 128 8.74 -4.86 2.00
N VAL A 129 9.96 -5.42 1.99
CA VAL A 129 10.45 -6.24 0.87
C VAL A 129 9.58 -7.48 0.64
N THR A 130 9.15 -8.14 1.72
CA THR A 130 8.24 -9.29 1.67
C THR A 130 6.89 -8.87 1.10
N HIS A 131 6.30 -7.80 1.61
CA HIS A 131 4.99 -7.31 1.15
C HIS A 131 5.00 -6.92 -0.33
N LEU A 132 6.01 -6.16 -0.79
CA LEU A 132 6.15 -5.82 -2.22
C LEU A 132 6.32 -7.05 -3.13
N SER A 133 6.96 -8.11 -2.61
CA SER A 133 7.11 -9.37 -3.34
C SER A 133 5.77 -10.10 -3.47
N TYR A 134 4.96 -10.10 -2.41
CA TYR A 134 3.60 -10.66 -2.41
C TYR A 134 2.68 -9.91 -3.40
N LEU A 135 2.63 -8.58 -3.33
CA LEU A 135 1.80 -7.77 -4.24
C LEU A 135 2.15 -7.99 -5.72
N LYS A 136 3.45 -8.15 -6.02
CA LYS A 136 3.90 -8.47 -7.38
C LYS A 136 3.45 -9.87 -7.82
N LEU A 137 3.39 -10.85 -6.92
CA LEU A 137 2.94 -12.21 -7.23
C LEU A 137 1.43 -12.25 -7.50
N GLU A 138 0.63 -11.62 -6.64
CA GLU A 138 -0.83 -11.48 -6.82
C GLU A 138 -1.20 -10.79 -8.14
N SER A 139 -0.47 -9.72 -8.49
CA SER A 139 -0.67 -9.01 -9.75
C SER A 139 -0.39 -9.88 -10.99
N ARG A 140 0.52 -10.87 -10.89
CA ARG A 140 0.80 -11.81 -11.97
C ARG A 140 -0.31 -12.85 -12.13
N ILE A 141 -0.90 -13.32 -11.04
CA ILE A 141 -2.00 -14.30 -11.07
C ILE A 141 -3.18 -13.75 -11.86
N HIS A 142 -3.54 -12.48 -11.62
CA HIS A 142 -4.64 -11.81 -12.33
C HIS A 142 -4.37 -11.59 -13.83
N GLN A 143 -3.11 -11.49 -14.28
CA GLN A 143 -2.76 -11.45 -15.71
C GLN A 143 -2.77 -12.82 -16.39
N ILE A 144 -2.59 -13.89 -15.63
CA ILE A 144 -2.52 -15.26 -16.17
C ILE A 144 -3.93 -15.84 -16.35
N LEU A 145 -4.87 -15.52 -15.47
CA LEU A 145 -6.24 -16.03 -15.52
C LEU A 145 -7.03 -15.73 -16.82
N PRO A 146 -6.91 -14.54 -17.46
CA PRO A 146 -7.57 -14.27 -18.75
C PRO A 146 -7.08 -15.17 -19.90
N ARG A 147 -5.84 -15.69 -19.83
CA ARG A 147 -5.29 -16.55 -20.89
C ARG A 147 -5.88 -17.96 -20.88
N TYR A 148 -6.44 -18.42 -19.76
CA TYR A 148 -7.09 -19.72 -19.67
C TYR A 148 -8.55 -19.71 -20.13
N ARG A 149 -9.17 -18.52 -20.27
CA ARG A 149 -10.59 -18.40 -20.64
C ARG A 149 -10.85 -18.28 -22.14
N GLN A 150 -9.80 -18.31 -22.97
CA GLN A 150 -9.92 -18.30 -24.44
C GLN A 150 -9.52 -19.64 -25.09
N GLN A 151 -9.33 -20.71 -24.31
CA GLN A 151 -9.00 -22.05 -24.83
C GLN A 151 -9.97 -23.16 -24.38
N THR A 152 -11.16 -22.79 -23.89
CA THR A 152 -12.24 -23.73 -23.55
C THR A 152 -13.56 -23.29 -24.12
#